data_AF-A0A0B5AQ03-F1
#
_entry.id   AF-A0A0B5AQ03-F1
#
_cell.length_a   1.000
_cell.length_b   1.000
_cell.length_c   1.000
_cell.angle_alpha   90.00
_cell.angle_beta   90.00
_cell.angle_gamma   90.00
#
_symmetry.space_group_name_H-M   'P 1'
#
loop_
_entity.id
_entity.type
_entity.pdbx_description
1 polymer ?
#
loop_
_entity_poly.entity_id
_entity_poly.type
_entity_poly.pdbx_seq_one_letter_code
_entity_poly.pdbx_strand_id
1 'polypeptide(L)'
;MSVAHILKYYREEIVEISQKDAAYQLNILPSTLSNYENGRRQLPIDILRKMKDIYKIDHDTFMAIVLYETTNKEVIKEAKYEIVQKVMKAEDQEIIDFLRENPLLLNEIRSMSQLPANKLNNSIDMFIGLMRVAKIHAK
;
A
#
# COMPACT_ATOMS: atom_id res chain seq x y z
N MET A 1 7.73 9.70 -11.25
CA MET A 1 6.49 9.07 -11.78
C MET A 1 5.43 10.15 -11.82
N SER A 2 4.58 10.21 -12.85
CA SER A 2 3.46 11.17 -12.86
C SER A 2 2.29 10.62 -12.06
N VAL A 3 1.35 11.50 -11.65
CA VAL A 3 0.10 11.12 -10.97
C VAL A 3 -0.64 10.03 -11.75
N ALA A 4 -0.67 10.12 -13.08
CA ALA A 4 -1.33 9.13 -13.93
C ALA A 4 -0.72 7.72 -13.83
N HIS A 5 0.61 7.60 -13.68
CA HIS A 5 1.26 6.30 -13.49
C HIS A 5 0.93 5.70 -12.13
N ILE A 6 0.84 6.53 -11.09
CA ILE A 6 0.50 6.08 -9.73
C ILE A 6 -0.96 5.61 -9.69
N LEU A 7 -1.88 6.33 -10.33
CA LEU A 7 -3.29 5.94 -10.42
C LEU A 7 -3.51 4.68 -11.25
N LYS A 8 -2.70 4.47 -12.30
CA LYS A 8 -2.67 3.21 -13.05
C LYS A 8 -2.25 2.05 -12.14
N TYR A 9 -1.14 2.21 -11.42
CA TYR A 9 -0.67 1.20 -10.46
C TYR A 9 -1.73 0.89 -9.41
N TYR A 10 -2.37 1.92 -8.84
CA TYR A 10 -3.44 1.73 -7.87
C TYR A 10 -4.62 0.95 -8.46
N ARG A 11 -5.00 1.25 -9.72
CA ARG A 11 -6.04 0.52 -10.46
C ARG A 11 -5.69 -0.97 -10.62
N GLU A 12 -4.47 -1.28 -11.01
CA GLU A 12 -4.04 -2.64 -11.37
C GLU A 12 -3.77 -3.51 -10.13
N GLU A 13 -3.10 -2.95 -9.12
CA GLU A 13 -2.50 -3.72 -8.04
C GLU A 13 -3.26 -3.62 -6.72
N ILE A 14 -4.08 -2.57 -6.53
CA ILE A 14 -4.79 -2.33 -5.25
C ILE A 14 -6.28 -2.62 -5.39
N VAL A 15 -6.94 -2.00 -6.38
CA VAL A 15 -8.37 -2.23 -6.61
C VAL A 15 -8.64 -3.33 -7.64
N GLU A 16 -7.61 -3.78 -8.35
CA GLU A 16 -7.67 -4.86 -9.34
C GLU A 16 -8.78 -4.66 -10.40
N ILE A 17 -9.02 -3.42 -10.81
CA ILE A 17 -10.02 -3.07 -11.82
C ILE A 17 -9.37 -3.08 -13.21
N SER A 18 -10.01 -3.75 -14.18
CA SER A 18 -9.51 -3.72 -15.55
C SER A 18 -9.57 -2.30 -16.14
N GLN A 19 -8.64 -1.94 -17.04
CA GLN A 19 -8.68 -0.62 -17.70
C GLN A 19 -10.02 -0.39 -18.42
N LYS A 20 -10.63 -1.46 -18.97
CA LYS A 20 -11.93 -1.38 -19.64
C LYS A 20 -13.05 -1.02 -18.66
N ASP A 21 -13.07 -1.65 -17.50
CA ASP A 21 -14.11 -1.41 -16.48
C ASP A 21 -13.93 -0.04 -15.82
N ALA A 22 -12.69 0.37 -15.56
CA ALA A 22 -12.40 1.72 -15.08
C ALA A 22 -12.83 2.79 -16.10
N ALA A 23 -12.55 2.58 -17.39
CA ALA A 23 -12.99 3.50 -18.44
C ALA A 23 -14.51 3.59 -18.53
N TYR A 24 -15.20 2.45 -18.40
CA TYR A 24 -16.66 2.38 -18.35
C TYR A 24 -17.21 3.19 -17.16
N GLN A 25 -16.67 2.99 -15.96
CA GLN A 25 -17.10 3.71 -14.75
C GLN A 25 -16.78 5.21 -14.81
N LEU A 26 -15.68 5.59 -15.47
CA LEU A 26 -15.31 6.99 -15.70
C LEU A 26 -16.16 7.67 -16.80
N ASN A 27 -16.97 6.90 -17.53
CA ASN A 27 -17.71 7.31 -18.71
C ASN A 27 -16.80 7.91 -19.80
N ILE A 28 -15.70 7.20 -20.11
CA ILE A 28 -14.74 7.56 -21.16
C ILE A 28 -14.40 6.33 -22.01
N LEU A 29 -13.80 6.54 -23.18
CA LEU A 29 -13.31 5.44 -24.01
C LEU A 29 -12.08 4.78 -23.35
N PRO A 30 -11.90 3.45 -23.46
CA PRO A 30 -10.70 2.77 -22.97
C PRO A 30 -9.39 3.35 -23.54
N SER A 31 -9.42 3.77 -24.81
CA SER A 31 -8.28 4.46 -25.45
C SER A 31 -7.97 5.82 -24.81
N THR A 32 -8.99 6.51 -24.30
CA THR A 32 -8.81 7.78 -23.58
C THR A 32 -8.15 7.54 -22.23
N LEU A 33 -8.61 6.55 -21.47
CA LEU A 33 -7.97 6.16 -20.21
C LEU A 33 -6.52 5.73 -20.44
N SER A 34 -6.26 4.89 -21.44
CA SER A 34 -4.92 4.46 -21.81
C SER A 34 -3.99 5.63 -22.15
N ASN A 35 -4.49 6.64 -22.86
CA ASN A 35 -3.70 7.84 -23.15
C ASN A 35 -3.34 8.64 -21.89
N TYR A 36 -4.23 8.69 -20.89
CA TYR A 36 -3.92 9.30 -19.60
C TYR A 36 -2.87 8.49 -18.84
N GLU A 37 -3.13 7.20 -18.63
CA GLU A 37 -2.30 6.30 -17.81
C GLU A 37 -0.86 6.17 -18.35
N ASN A 38 -0.67 6.28 -19.66
CA ASN A 38 0.65 6.23 -20.31
C ASN A 38 1.27 7.62 -20.53
N GLY A 39 0.66 8.70 -20.01
CA GLY A 39 1.18 10.06 -20.12
C GLY A 39 1.15 10.66 -21.53
N ARG A 40 0.42 10.05 -22.48
CA ARG A 40 0.25 10.57 -23.85
C ARG A 40 -0.71 11.75 -23.91
N ARG A 41 -1.57 11.88 -22.90
CA ARG A 41 -2.50 13.00 -22.73
C ARG A 41 -2.51 13.41 -21.27
N GLN A 42 -2.57 14.72 -21.01
CA GLN A 42 -2.71 15.24 -19.65
C GLN A 42 -4.03 14.77 -19.05
N LEU A 43 -3.97 14.34 -17.79
CA LEU A 43 -5.12 13.87 -17.02
C LEU A 43 -5.94 15.08 -16.53
N PRO A 44 -7.20 15.24 -16.96
CA PRO A 44 -8.06 16.34 -16.50
C PRO A 44 -8.43 16.21 -15.02
N ILE A 45 -8.59 17.34 -14.32
CA ILE A 45 -8.90 17.36 -12.88
C ILE A 45 -10.25 16.71 -12.54
N ASP A 46 -11.23 16.80 -13.43
CA ASP A 46 -12.55 16.18 -13.26
C ASP A 46 -12.47 14.65 -13.36
N ILE A 47 -11.64 14.12 -14.27
CA ILE A 47 -11.34 12.69 -14.36
C ILE A 47 -10.55 12.22 -13.14
N LEU A 48 -9.55 13.00 -12.71
CA LEU A 48 -8.76 12.72 -11.51
C LEU A 48 -9.64 12.60 -10.25
N ARG A 49 -10.61 13.50 -10.09
CA ARG A 49 -11.59 13.44 -9.00
C ARG A 49 -12.46 12.19 -9.08
N LYS A 50 -12.97 11.84 -10.27
CA LYS A 50 -13.76 10.61 -10.44
C LYS A 50 -12.93 9.35 -10.17
N MET A 51 -11.65 9.34 -10.53
CA MET A 51 -10.74 8.22 -10.23
C MET A 51 -10.60 8.02 -8.72
N LYS A 52 -10.50 9.09 -7.92
CA LYS A 52 -10.53 8.99 -6.46
C LYS A 52 -11.75 8.21 -5.98
N ASP A 53 -12.93 8.58 -6.47
CA ASP A 53 -14.19 7.99 -6.02
C ASP A 53 -14.32 6.53 -6.48
N ILE A 54 -13.99 6.24 -7.75
CA ILE A 54 -14.08 4.89 -8.34
C ILE A 54 -13.06 3.93 -7.73
N TYR A 55 -11.82 4.41 -7.55
CA TYR A 55 -10.75 3.63 -6.93
C TYR A 55 -10.83 3.65 -5.40
N LYS A 56 -11.83 4.32 -4.82
CA LYS A 56 -12.05 4.42 -3.37
C LYS A 56 -10.81 4.87 -2.60
N ILE A 57 -10.03 5.78 -3.19
CA ILE A 57 -8.83 6.34 -2.57
C ILE A 57 -9.29 7.29 -1.46
N ASP A 58 -8.81 7.06 -0.24
CA ASP A 58 -9.08 7.95 0.88
C ASP A 58 -8.47 9.35 0.64
N HIS A 59 -8.95 10.34 1.39
CA HIS A 59 -8.57 11.73 1.13
C HIS A 59 -7.07 11.97 1.32
N ASP A 60 -6.46 11.38 2.33
CA ASP A 60 -5.05 11.61 2.66
C ASP A 60 -4.16 10.96 1.61
N THR A 61 -4.45 9.72 1.22
CA THR A 61 -3.74 9.03 0.12
C THR A 61 -3.91 9.76 -1.20
N PHE A 62 -5.10 10.27 -1.51
CA PHE A 62 -5.33 11.00 -2.74
C PHE A 62 -4.56 12.33 -2.77
N MET A 63 -4.62 13.11 -1.69
CA MET A 63 -3.89 14.38 -1.57
C MET A 63 -2.39 14.14 -1.64
N ALA A 64 -1.90 13.07 -1.03
CA ALA A 64 -0.53 12.63 -1.19
C ALA A 64 -0.18 12.43 -2.67
N ILE A 65 -0.90 11.55 -3.38
CA ILE A 65 -0.69 11.25 -4.81
C ILE A 65 -0.60 12.53 -5.64
N VAL A 66 -1.53 13.47 -5.44
CA VAL A 66 -1.60 14.72 -6.22
C VAL A 66 -0.48 15.70 -5.84
N LEU A 67 -0.16 15.85 -4.55
CA LEU A 67 0.88 16.77 -4.09
C LEU A 67 2.30 16.24 -4.37
N TYR A 68 2.48 14.93 -4.57
CA TYR A 68 3.75 14.35 -5.03
C TYR A 68 4.19 14.82 -6.44
N GLU A 69 3.34 15.56 -7.16
CA GLU A 69 3.68 16.15 -8.47
C GLU A 69 4.49 17.46 -8.38
N THR A 70 4.97 17.88 -7.19
CA THR A 70 5.98 18.96 -7.13
C THR A 70 7.31 18.47 -7.69
N THR A 71 7.94 19.25 -8.57
CA THR A 71 9.29 18.97 -9.12
C THR A 71 10.43 19.09 -8.10
N ASN A 72 10.12 19.38 -6.82
CA ASN A 72 11.12 19.56 -5.78
C ASN A 72 11.41 18.22 -5.05
N LYS A 73 12.61 17.67 -5.30
CA LYS A 73 13.05 16.37 -4.78
C LYS A 73 13.12 16.28 -3.24
N GLU A 74 13.34 17.41 -2.56
CA GLU A 74 13.38 17.48 -1.08
C GLU A 74 11.99 17.26 -0.48
N VAL A 75 10.97 17.92 -1.03
CA VAL A 75 9.56 17.80 -0.61
C VAL A 75 9.03 16.38 -0.84
N ILE A 76 9.42 15.73 -1.94
CA ILE A 76 9.06 14.33 -2.20
C ILE A 76 9.66 13.40 -1.14
N LYS A 77 10.89 13.66 -0.68
CA LYS A 77 11.57 12.83 0.33
C LYS A 77 10.92 12.98 1.70
N GLU A 78 10.55 14.20 2.08
CA GLU A 78 9.86 14.50 3.34
C GLU A 78 8.43 13.95 3.37
N ALA A 79 7.63 14.19 2.32
CA ALA A 79 6.27 13.66 2.22
C ALA A 79 6.24 12.12 2.17
N LYS A 80 7.19 11.50 1.46
CA LYS A 80 7.36 10.03 1.45
C LYS A 80 7.69 9.51 2.84
N TYR A 81 8.55 10.20 3.58
CA TYR A 81 8.89 9.81 4.95
C TYR A 81 7.68 9.93 5.88
N GLU A 82 6.94 11.04 5.85
CA GLU A 82 5.76 11.23 6.71
C GLU A 82 4.63 10.23 6.41
N ILE A 83 4.37 9.93 5.15
CA ILE A 83 3.29 9.02 4.76
C ILE A 83 3.68 7.57 5.02
N VAL A 84 4.91 7.17 4.70
CA VAL A 84 5.42 5.85 5.09
C VAL A 84 5.36 5.71 6.60
N GLN A 85 5.73 6.74 7.38
CA GLN A 85 5.59 6.72 8.84
C GLN A 85 4.13 6.60 9.31
N LYS A 86 3.18 7.28 8.67
CA LYS A 86 1.75 7.20 9.05
C LYS A 86 1.13 5.85 8.69
N VAL A 87 1.42 5.32 7.49
CA VAL A 87 0.92 4.02 7.03
C VAL A 87 1.56 2.88 7.82
N MET A 88 2.89 2.92 8.01
CA MET A 88 3.58 1.95 8.88
C MET A 88 3.02 2.00 10.30
N LYS A 89 2.74 3.19 10.86
CA LYS A 89 2.12 3.29 12.20
C LYS A 89 0.71 2.70 12.27
N ALA A 90 -0.07 2.75 11.20
CA ALA A 90 -1.42 2.17 11.17
C ALA A 90 -1.36 0.64 11.07
N GLU A 91 -0.52 0.09 10.19
CA GLU A 91 -0.26 -1.36 10.10
C GLU A 91 0.39 -1.89 11.37
N ASP A 92 1.34 -1.15 11.95
CA ASP A 92 1.95 -1.46 13.24
C ASP A 92 0.91 -1.45 14.35
N GLN A 93 -0.12 -0.59 14.31
CA GLN A 93 -1.13 -0.51 15.35
C GLN A 93 -2.01 -1.77 15.37
N GLU A 94 -2.43 -2.27 14.21
CA GLU A 94 -3.18 -3.55 14.12
C GLU A 94 -2.32 -4.72 14.60
N ILE A 95 -1.03 -4.74 14.25
CA ILE A 95 -0.08 -5.76 14.75
C ILE A 95 0.12 -5.62 16.26
N ILE A 96 0.27 -4.41 16.78
CA ILE A 96 0.42 -4.13 18.21
C ILE A 96 -0.81 -4.58 18.97
N ASP A 97 -2.01 -4.32 18.47
CA ASP A 97 -3.26 -4.72 19.10
C ASP A 97 -3.43 -6.25 19.06
N PHE A 98 -3.13 -6.89 17.93
CA PHE A 98 -3.06 -8.35 17.85
C PHE A 98 -2.07 -8.96 18.85
N LEU A 99 -0.88 -8.38 19.00
CA LEU A 99 0.12 -8.85 19.98
C LEU A 99 -0.31 -8.61 21.43
N ARG A 100 -1.06 -7.54 21.71
CA ARG A 100 -1.65 -7.29 23.03
C ARG A 100 -2.73 -8.32 23.36
N GLU A 101 -3.54 -8.70 22.38
CA GLU A 101 -4.55 -9.75 22.50
C GLU A 101 -3.94 -11.16 22.62
N ASN A 102 -2.69 -11.34 22.19
CA ASN A 102 -1.98 -12.62 22.19
C ASN A 102 -0.66 -12.57 23.00
N PRO A 103 -0.72 -12.49 24.35
CA PRO A 103 0.45 -12.25 25.19
C PRO A 103 1.52 -13.36 25.13
N LEU A 104 1.14 -14.60 24.83
CA LEU A 104 2.10 -15.70 24.63
C LEU A 104 2.99 -15.46 23.40
N LEU A 105 2.39 -15.01 22.30
CA LEU A 105 3.11 -14.66 21.09
C LEU A 105 4.05 -13.47 21.31
N LEU A 106 3.57 -12.44 22.04
CA LEU A 106 4.37 -11.29 22.41
C LEU A 106 5.60 -11.69 23.26
N ASN A 107 5.43 -12.62 24.19
CA ASN A 107 6.53 -13.11 25.02
C ASN A 107 7.55 -13.92 24.21
N GLU A 108 7.10 -14.73 23.24
CA GLU A 108 7.99 -15.46 22.34
C GLU A 108 8.78 -14.52 21.42
N ILE A 109 8.13 -13.48 20.88
CA ILE A 109 8.83 -12.45 20.10
C ILE A 109 9.87 -11.71 20.96
N ARG A 110 9.54 -11.40 22.23
CA ARG A 110 10.48 -10.80 23.17
C ARG A 110 11.64 -11.73 23.52
N SER A 111 11.41 -13.02 23.70
CA SER A 111 12.48 -13.98 24.01
C SER A 111 13.44 -14.10 22.82
N MET A 112 12.90 -14.15 21.60
CA MET A 112 13.68 -14.13 20.37
C MET A 112 14.47 -12.83 20.22
N SER A 113 13.90 -11.66 20.52
CA SER A 113 14.59 -10.37 20.37
C SER A 113 15.81 -10.21 21.27
N GLN A 114 15.93 -11.01 22.34
CA GLN A 114 17.11 -11.04 23.22
C GLN A 114 18.22 -11.98 22.72
N LEU A 115 17.98 -12.73 21.65
CA LEU A 115 18.98 -13.66 21.10
C LEU A 115 20.09 -12.89 20.37
N PRO A 116 21.32 -13.45 20.33
CA PRO A 116 22.37 -12.90 19.49
C PRO A 116 21.98 -13.01 18.01
N ALA A 117 22.40 -12.05 17.18
CA ALA A 117 21.96 -11.90 15.79
C ALA A 117 22.13 -13.17 14.92
N ASN A 118 23.17 -13.96 15.18
CA ASN A 118 23.43 -15.22 14.48
C ASN A 118 22.43 -16.34 14.81
N LYS A 119 21.74 -16.27 15.96
CA LYS A 119 20.70 -17.21 16.39
C LYS A 119 19.30 -16.68 16.15
N LEU A 120 19.14 -15.36 16.10
CA LEU A 120 17.87 -14.70 15.85
C LEU A 120 17.25 -15.15 14.52
N ASN A 121 18.02 -15.08 13.42
CA ASN A 121 17.52 -15.41 12.08
C ASN A 121 17.00 -16.86 11.99
N ASN A 122 17.78 -17.81 12.51
CA ASN A 122 17.37 -19.23 12.52
C ASN A 122 16.10 -19.47 13.37
N SER A 123 15.95 -18.72 14.46
CA SER A 123 14.79 -18.84 15.35
C SER A 123 13.53 -18.25 14.69
N ILE A 124 13.67 -17.11 14.00
CA ILE A 124 12.59 -16.50 13.21
C ILE A 124 12.12 -17.46 12.10
N ASP A 125 13.06 -18.04 11.34
CA ASP A 125 12.72 -18.95 10.24
C ASP A 125 11.99 -20.20 10.73
N MET A 126 12.43 -20.78 11.85
CA MET A 126 11.75 -21.91 12.48
C MET A 126 10.35 -21.53 12.95
N PHE A 127 10.21 -20.37 13.60
CA PHE A 127 8.93 -19.86 14.08
C PHE A 127 7.92 -19.65 12.94
N ILE A 128 8.34 -19.01 11.84
CA ILE A 128 7.52 -18.84 10.64
C ILE A 128 7.13 -20.20 10.05
N GLY A 129 8.06 -21.16 10.01
CA GLY A 129 7.79 -22.52 9.55
C GLY A 129 6.69 -23.21 10.35
N LEU A 130 6.76 -23.14 11.68
CA LEU A 130 5.76 -23.71 12.59
C LEU A 130 4.38 -23.07 12.39
N MET A 131 4.33 -21.74 12.27
CA MET A 131 3.08 -21.01 12.04
C MET A 131 2.41 -21.40 10.71
N ARG A 132 3.19 -21.61 9.64
CA ARG A 132 2.67 -22.10 8.35
C ARG A 132 2.06 -23.50 8.49
N VAL A 133 2.72 -24.40 9.21
CA VAL A 133 2.23 -25.77 9.44
C VAL A 133 0.95 -25.77 10.28
N ALA A 134 0.90 -24.96 11.35
CA ALA A 134 -0.29 -24.81 12.19
C ALA A 134 -1.50 -24.30 11.40
N LYS A 135 -1.31 -23.33 10.49
CA LYS A 135 -2.37 -22.81 9.61
C LYS A 135 -2.94 -23.86 8.66
N ILE A 136 -2.13 -24.85 8.25
CA ILE A 136 -2.57 -25.95 7.36
C ILE A 136 -3.48 -26.94 8.11
N HIS A 137 -3.29 -27.11 9.42
CA HIS A 137 -4.03 -28.09 10.23
C HIS A 137 -5.27 -27.51 10.94
N ALA A 138 -5.50 -26.19 10.83
CA ALA A 138 -6.65 -25.51 11.41
C ALA A 138 -7.86 -25.40 10.46
N LYS A 139 -7.92 -26.25 9.43
CA LYS A 139 -8.98 -26.30 8.41
C LYS A 139 -9.78 -27.58 8.54
#